data_AF-A0A9E4T133-F1
#
_entry.id   AF-A0A9E4T133-F1
#
_cell.length_a   1.000
_cell.length_b   1.000
_cell.length_c   1.000
_cell.angle_alpha   90.00
_cell.angle_beta   90.00
_cell.angle_gamma   90.00
#
_symmetry.space_group_name_H-M   'P 1'
#
loop_
_entity.id
_entity.type
_entity.pdbx_description
1 polymer ?
#
loop_
_entity_poly.entity_id
_entity_poly.type
_entity_poly.pdbx_seq_one_letter_code
_entity_poly.pdbx_strand_id
1 'polypeptide(L)'
;MTKLAGVIIDETTGEPVAARVQVLDSRGVFIHPPNAILKVGPGAPFFYSDGAFDVDITRGPTQVIVERGTEYAPAIVKLDAAPTGTEAVEIALRRWSDLAQQGWHPGNTHIHYDEKEGRPDERLQLDPRVEDLRMTAVSILKRGELEYATNKYPIGVLTDFSSAHHHVQCGEESRHNREPWTIGYGHIMLLNIRNAVEPLSRGVLVDAFEPDYPPLSYACDDARRQGGLVIWCHNG
;
A
#
# COMPACT_ATOMS: atom_id res chain seq x y z
N MET A 1 11.30 -4.01 31.27
CA MET A 1 11.31 -3.30 29.98
C MET A 1 10.48 -2.05 30.16
N THR A 2 10.77 -1.02 29.36
CA THR A 2 10.03 0.24 29.40
C THR A 2 9.05 0.23 28.24
N LYS A 3 7.82 0.66 28.50
CA LYS A 3 6.81 0.80 27.47
C LYS A 3 7.00 2.16 26.79
N LEU A 4 7.11 2.19 25.47
CA LEU A 4 7.05 3.40 24.67
C LEU A 4 5.64 3.50 24.07
N ALA A 5 4.91 4.53 24.45
CA ALA A 5 3.59 4.87 23.93
C ALA A 5 3.71 6.08 23.01
N GLY A 6 3.43 5.91 21.73
CA GLY A 6 3.48 6.97 20.73
C GLY A 6 2.10 7.38 20.25
N VAL A 7 1.87 8.68 20.11
CA VAL A 7 0.72 9.26 19.40
C VAL A 7 1.25 10.12 18.26
N ILE A 8 0.67 9.96 17.08
CA ILE A 8 1.12 10.61 15.85
C ILE A 8 0.03 11.57 15.40
N ILE A 9 0.37 12.85 15.30
CA ILE A 9 -0.58 13.92 14.96
C ILE A 9 -0.12 14.70 13.73
N ASP A 10 -1.07 15.23 12.98
CA ASP A 10 -0.79 16.29 12.02
C ASP A 10 -0.49 17.59 12.79
N GLU A 11 0.67 18.22 12.52
CA GLU A 11 1.11 19.42 13.26
C GLU A 11 0.12 20.59 13.13
N THR A 12 -0.60 20.69 12.00
CA THR A 12 -1.50 21.82 11.73
C THR A 12 -2.88 21.61 12.34
N THR A 13 -3.44 20.40 12.22
CA THR A 13 -4.80 20.14 12.70
C THR A 13 -4.83 19.61 14.14
N GLY A 14 -3.74 19.04 14.63
CA GLY A 14 -3.68 18.34 15.92
C GLY A 14 -4.41 16.98 15.92
N GLU A 15 -4.93 16.55 14.77
CA GLU A 15 -5.68 15.29 14.66
C GLU A 15 -4.73 14.09 14.55
N PRO A 16 -5.09 12.92 15.12
CA PRO A 16 -4.33 11.69 14.93
C PRO A 16 -4.25 11.27 13.45
N VAL A 17 -3.07 10.84 13.00
CA VAL A 17 -2.85 10.41 11.61
C VAL A 17 -2.10 9.09 11.51
N ALA A 18 -2.55 8.23 10.60
CA ALA A 18 -1.87 6.98 10.29
C ALA A 18 -0.47 7.22 9.68
N ALA A 19 0.48 6.36 9.96
CA ALA A 19 1.85 6.53 9.48
C ALA A 19 2.64 5.22 9.47
N ARG A 20 3.76 5.24 8.77
CA ARG A 20 4.82 4.25 8.89
C ARG A 20 5.63 4.60 10.13
N VAL A 21 5.94 3.60 10.94
CA VAL A 21 6.73 3.79 12.16
C VAL A 21 7.88 2.79 12.18
N GLN A 22 9.07 3.30 12.44
CA GLN A 22 10.24 2.51 12.77
C GLN A 22 10.71 2.86 14.17
N VAL A 23 10.77 1.87 15.05
CA VAL A 23 11.38 2.01 16.39
C VAL A 23 12.65 1.18 16.42
N LEU A 24 13.78 1.81 16.70
CA LEU A 24 15.06 1.15 16.95
C LEU A 24 15.42 1.34 18.42
N ASP A 25 15.55 0.24 19.16
CA ASP A 25 15.97 0.27 20.56
C ASP A 25 17.47 0.57 20.73
N SER A 26 17.95 0.57 21.97
CA SER A 26 19.36 0.82 22.30
C SER A 26 20.36 -0.20 21.76
N ARG A 27 19.89 -1.32 21.22
CA ARG A 27 20.70 -2.33 20.54
C ARG A 27 20.63 -2.19 19.02
N GLY A 28 19.89 -1.21 18.51
CA GLY A 28 19.59 -1.05 17.09
C GLY A 28 18.61 -2.09 16.54
N VAL A 29 17.86 -2.78 17.41
CA VAL A 29 16.88 -3.78 17.01
C VAL A 29 15.56 -3.09 16.65
N PHE A 30 14.98 -3.48 15.51
CA PHE A 30 13.64 -3.03 15.12
C PHE A 30 12.59 -3.63 16.04
N ILE A 31 11.85 -2.76 16.73
CA ILE A 31 10.76 -3.11 17.64
C ILE A 31 9.43 -2.70 17.00
N HIS A 32 8.43 -3.56 17.11
CA HIS A 32 7.09 -3.33 16.60
C HIS A 32 6.04 -3.99 17.49
N PRO A 33 4.77 -3.55 17.45
CA PRO A 33 3.68 -4.25 18.12
C PRO A 33 3.54 -5.68 17.56
N PRO A 34 3.23 -6.70 18.39
CA PRO A 34 3.17 -8.10 17.96
C PRO A 34 2.24 -8.36 16.78
N ASN A 35 1.13 -7.61 16.70
CA ASN A 35 0.10 -7.77 15.67
C ASN A 35 0.16 -6.67 14.60
N ALA A 36 1.22 -5.88 14.49
CA ALA A 36 1.25 -4.82 13.48
C ALA A 36 1.39 -5.38 12.05
N ILE A 37 0.83 -4.67 11.07
CA ILE A 37 1.15 -4.90 9.66
C ILE A 37 2.56 -4.40 9.41
N LEU A 38 3.44 -5.30 8.97
CA LEU A 38 4.83 -4.98 8.69
C LEU A 38 5.07 -4.82 7.19
N LYS A 39 6.10 -4.04 6.85
CA LYS A 39 6.74 -4.07 5.56
C LYS A 39 8.23 -4.30 5.77
N VAL A 40 8.66 -5.53 5.49
CA VAL A 40 10.06 -5.96 5.58
C VAL A 40 10.50 -6.33 4.18
N GLY A 41 11.37 -5.52 3.61
CA GLY A 41 11.93 -5.70 2.27
C GLY A 41 13.41 -5.32 2.25
N PRO A 42 13.98 -4.95 1.09
CA PRO A 42 15.38 -4.53 1.01
C PRO A 42 15.66 -3.18 1.71
N GLY A 43 14.61 -2.40 1.99
CA GLY A 43 14.69 -1.14 2.72
C GLY A 43 14.63 -1.31 4.23
N ALA A 44 14.69 -0.19 4.96
CA ALA A 44 14.57 -0.20 6.41
C ALA A 44 13.16 -0.69 6.83
N PRO A 45 13.04 -1.62 7.80
CA PRO A 45 11.75 -2.19 8.17
C PRO A 45 10.91 -1.17 8.92
N PHE A 46 9.60 -1.23 8.73
CA PHE A 46 8.64 -0.43 9.49
C PHE A 46 7.33 -1.20 9.69
N PHE A 47 6.53 -0.71 10.62
CA PHE A 47 5.16 -1.16 10.84
C PHE A 47 4.17 -0.03 10.55
N TYR A 48 2.94 -0.39 10.20
CA TYR A 48 1.86 0.57 10.06
C TYR A 48 1.20 0.85 11.41
N SER A 49 0.97 2.13 11.67
CA SER A 49 0.17 2.63 12.78
C SER A 49 -1.02 3.39 12.23
N ASP A 50 -2.17 3.26 12.89
CA ASP A 50 -3.39 4.02 12.63
C ASP A 50 -3.42 5.38 13.36
N GLY A 51 -2.32 5.77 14.01
CA GLY A 51 -2.17 7.05 14.71
C GLY A 51 -1.66 6.90 16.15
N ALA A 52 -1.64 5.69 16.68
CA ALA A 52 -0.98 5.39 17.95
C ALA A 52 -0.24 4.05 17.90
N PHE A 53 0.74 3.87 18.79
CA PHE A 53 1.42 2.60 18.96
C PHE A 53 1.96 2.43 20.38
N ASP A 54 2.13 1.17 20.76
CA ASP A 54 2.72 0.76 22.04
C ASP A 54 3.75 -0.34 21.79
N VAL A 55 4.96 -0.16 22.29
CA VAL A 55 6.04 -1.15 22.16
C VAL A 55 6.89 -1.26 23.43
N ASP A 56 7.45 -2.44 23.70
CA ASP A 56 8.42 -2.64 24.77
C ASP A 56 9.84 -2.43 24.27
N ILE A 57 10.55 -1.47 24.85
CA ILE A 57 11.93 -1.12 24.49
C ILE A 57 12.90 -1.41 25.64
N THR A 58 14.17 -1.62 25.29
CA THR A 58 15.27 -1.72 26.25
C THR A 58 15.72 -0.35 26.71
N ARG A 59 16.24 -0.28 27.94
CA ARG A 59 16.87 0.93 28.49
C ARG A 59 17.91 1.48 27.52
N GLY A 60 17.98 2.80 27.39
CA GLY A 60 19.03 3.49 26.65
C GLY A 60 18.52 4.26 25.43
N PRO A 61 19.44 4.75 24.57
CA PRO A 61 19.10 5.52 23.39
C PRO A 61 18.12 4.77 22.49
N THR A 62 16.98 5.38 22.19
CA THR A 62 15.96 4.84 21.29
C THR A 62 15.66 5.87 20.22
N GLN A 63 15.49 5.40 18.99
CA GLN A 63 15.12 6.24 17.86
C GLN A 63 13.76 5.81 17.32
N VAL A 64 12.88 6.77 17.10
CA VAL A 64 11.60 6.58 16.41
C VAL A 64 11.63 7.42 15.15
N ILE A 65 11.41 6.79 14.00
CA ILE A 65 11.20 7.47 12.72
C ILE A 65 9.74 7.26 12.33
N VAL A 66 9.06 8.36 12.00
CA VAL A 66 7.66 8.35 11.56
C VAL A 66 7.55 9.04 10.21
N GLU A 67 6.89 8.39 9.26
CA GLU A 67 6.70 8.88 7.89
C GLU A 67 5.25 8.71 7.44
N ARG A 68 4.73 9.67 6.67
CA ARG A 68 3.37 9.63 6.13
C ARG A 68 3.35 10.16 4.70
N GLY A 69 3.07 9.29 3.74
CA GLY A 69 3.00 9.67 2.32
C GLY A 69 4.23 10.44 1.82
N THR A 70 4.06 11.18 0.72
CA THR A 70 5.13 12.03 0.14
C THR A 70 5.02 13.50 0.55
N GLU A 71 3.86 13.93 1.06
CA GLU A 71 3.57 15.34 1.37
C GLU A 71 3.95 15.75 2.81
N TYR A 72 4.42 14.82 3.63
CA TYR A 72 4.92 15.09 4.99
C TYR A 72 6.43 14.93 5.08
N ALA A 73 7.04 15.74 5.96
CA ALA A 73 8.44 15.57 6.31
C ALA A 73 8.54 14.44 7.35
N PRO A 74 9.52 13.52 7.22
CA PRO A 74 9.78 12.51 8.25
C PRO A 74 10.06 13.15 9.61
N ALA A 75 9.41 12.64 10.65
CA ALA A 75 9.71 13.01 12.04
C ALA A 75 10.70 12.00 12.62
N ILE A 76 11.76 12.50 13.27
CA ILE A 76 12.76 11.68 13.95
C ILE A 76 12.79 12.09 15.42
N VAL A 77 12.34 11.20 16.30
CA VAL A 77 12.38 11.37 17.75
C VAL A 77 13.51 10.53 18.32
N LYS A 78 14.34 11.14 19.15
CA LYS A 78 15.40 10.47 19.90
C LYS A 78 15.13 10.66 21.39
N LEU A 79 15.11 9.57 22.13
CA LEU A 79 14.89 9.56 23.57
C LEU A 79 15.90 8.63 24.24
N ASP A 80 16.12 8.80 25.55
CA ASP A 80 16.91 7.87 26.35
C ASP A 80 15.95 7.16 27.32
N ALA A 81 15.65 5.90 27.02
CA ALA A 81 14.62 5.15 27.72
C ALA A 81 15.09 4.73 29.12
N ALA A 82 14.27 5.00 30.13
CA ALA A 82 14.49 4.49 31.48
C ALA A 82 14.49 2.94 31.53
N PRO A 83 14.97 2.30 32.62
CA PRO A 83 14.93 0.84 32.75
C PRO A 83 13.52 0.24 32.89
N THR A 84 12.61 1.00 33.49
CA THR A 84 11.21 0.64 33.75
C THR A 84 10.33 1.88 33.68
N GLY A 85 9.08 1.71 33.25
CA GLY A 85 8.07 2.78 33.25
C GLY A 85 7.39 2.88 31.89
N THR A 86 6.82 4.06 31.64
CA THR A 86 6.20 4.39 30.36
C THR A 86 6.75 5.72 29.87
N GLU A 87 7.35 5.71 28.70
CA GLU A 87 7.73 6.91 27.96
C GLU A 87 6.58 7.21 26.99
N ALA A 88 5.90 8.34 27.18
CA ALA A 88 4.87 8.81 26.28
C ALA A 88 5.45 9.88 25.36
N VAL A 89 5.29 9.70 24.04
CA VAL A 89 5.78 10.65 23.04
C VAL A 89 4.66 11.04 22.09
N GLU A 90 4.46 12.35 21.95
CA GLU A 90 3.65 12.92 20.88
C GLU A 90 4.57 13.26 19.70
N ILE A 91 4.21 12.80 18.52
CA ILE A 91 5.02 12.91 17.30
C ILE A 91 4.23 13.73 16.28
N ALA A 92 4.57 15.00 16.17
CA ALA A 92 3.95 15.91 15.20
C ALA A 92 4.59 15.73 13.82
N LEU A 93 3.76 15.41 12.82
CA LEU A 93 4.14 15.34 11.42
C LEU A 93 3.79 16.64 10.71
N ARG A 94 4.81 17.28 10.12
CA ARG A 94 4.65 18.51 9.35
C ARG A 94 4.37 18.22 7.88
N ARG A 95 3.19 18.61 7.40
CA ARG A 95 2.92 18.67 5.95
C ARG A 95 3.73 19.81 5.35
N TRP A 96 4.46 19.56 4.27
CA TRP A 96 5.33 20.57 3.63
C TRP A 96 4.75 21.12 2.31
N SER A 97 3.63 20.59 1.84
CA SER A 97 2.98 21.00 0.60
C SER A 97 1.46 21.12 0.75
N ASP A 98 0.86 22.06 0.03
CA ASP A 98 -0.59 22.26 -0.04
C ASP A 98 -1.18 21.75 -1.37
N LEU A 99 -0.63 20.67 -1.92
CA LEU A 99 -1.01 20.13 -3.23
C LEU A 99 -2.52 19.87 -3.35
N ALA A 100 -3.13 19.34 -2.28
CA ALA A 100 -4.58 19.13 -2.21
C ALA A 100 -5.39 20.43 -2.37
N GLN A 101 -4.93 21.56 -1.80
CA GLN A 101 -5.61 22.86 -1.96
C GLN A 101 -5.49 23.40 -3.39
N GLN A 102 -4.51 22.91 -4.14
CA GLN A 102 -4.29 23.23 -5.56
C GLN A 102 -5.01 22.25 -6.50
N GLY A 103 -5.79 21.30 -5.97
CA GLY A 103 -6.53 20.32 -6.76
C GLY A 103 -5.71 19.09 -7.19
N TRP A 104 -4.51 18.90 -6.65
CA TRP A 104 -3.74 17.67 -6.84
C TRP A 104 -4.16 16.61 -5.83
N HIS A 105 -4.18 15.36 -6.27
CA HIS A 105 -4.61 14.25 -5.44
C HIS A 105 -3.57 13.11 -5.52
N PRO A 106 -2.87 12.78 -4.42
CA PRO A 106 -1.94 11.66 -4.40
C PRO A 106 -2.72 10.35 -4.62
N GLY A 107 -2.15 9.44 -5.41
CA GLY A 107 -2.76 8.15 -5.65
C GLY A 107 -1.76 7.08 -6.07
N ASN A 108 -2.13 5.83 -5.82
CA ASN A 108 -1.43 4.66 -6.32
C ASN A 108 -2.42 3.77 -7.07
N THR A 109 -2.22 3.63 -8.37
CA THR A 109 -3.13 2.92 -9.27
C THR A 109 -2.72 1.47 -9.53
N HIS A 110 -1.63 0.99 -8.93
CA HIS A 110 -1.04 -0.31 -9.28
C HIS A 110 -0.47 -1.03 -8.06
N ILE A 111 -1.34 -1.74 -7.34
CA ILE A 111 -0.99 -2.53 -6.16
C ILE A 111 -1.45 -3.99 -6.35
N HIS A 112 -0.57 -4.92 -5.97
CA HIS A 112 -0.91 -6.33 -5.80
C HIS A 112 -0.39 -6.83 -4.46
N TYR A 113 -1.15 -7.74 -3.87
CA TYR A 113 -0.76 -8.56 -2.74
C TYR A 113 -0.56 -9.98 -3.26
N ASP A 114 0.65 -10.50 -3.08
CA ASP A 114 1.05 -11.82 -3.54
C ASP A 114 0.38 -12.94 -2.74
N GLU A 115 0.68 -14.18 -3.08
CA GLU A 115 0.12 -15.37 -2.42
C GLU A 115 0.55 -15.53 -0.94
N LYS A 116 1.49 -14.70 -0.46
CA LYS A 116 2.04 -14.77 0.90
C LYS A 116 1.40 -13.75 1.83
N GLU A 117 0.61 -12.80 1.32
CA GLU A 117 -0.10 -11.83 2.14
C GLU A 117 -1.30 -12.47 2.86
N GLY A 118 -1.16 -12.67 4.18
CA GLY A 118 -2.19 -13.30 5.01
C GLY A 118 -3.23 -12.35 5.62
N ARG A 119 -3.00 -11.03 5.58
CA ARG A 119 -3.88 -9.99 6.17
C ARG A 119 -4.18 -8.87 5.16
N PRO A 120 -4.67 -9.19 3.94
CA PRO A 120 -4.85 -8.21 2.88
C PRO A 120 -5.88 -7.12 3.23
N ASP A 121 -6.94 -7.45 3.99
CA ASP A 121 -7.97 -6.46 4.37
C ASP A 121 -7.41 -5.38 5.29
N GLU A 122 -6.64 -5.79 6.30
CA GLU A 122 -6.03 -4.85 7.23
C GLU A 122 -4.95 -4.02 6.56
N ARG A 123 -4.17 -4.63 5.66
CA ARG A 123 -3.22 -3.89 4.84
C ARG A 123 -3.93 -2.86 3.97
N LEU A 124 -5.00 -3.24 3.26
CA LEU A 124 -5.75 -2.33 2.39
C LEU A 124 -6.47 -1.23 3.17
N GLN A 125 -6.87 -1.50 4.40
CA GLN A 125 -7.42 -0.48 5.29
C GLN A 125 -6.37 0.58 5.65
N LEU A 126 -5.12 0.16 5.87
CA LEU A 126 -4.03 1.03 6.33
C LEU A 126 -3.28 1.72 5.19
N ASP A 127 -2.96 1.02 4.10
CA ASP A 127 -2.13 1.51 2.98
C ASP A 127 -2.54 2.93 2.51
N PRO A 128 -3.81 3.19 2.11
CA PRO A 128 -4.22 4.51 1.64
C PRO A 128 -4.04 5.60 2.71
N ARG A 129 -4.23 5.24 3.98
CA ARG A 129 -4.21 6.18 5.11
C ARG A 129 -2.78 6.48 5.52
N VAL A 130 -1.92 5.48 5.63
CA VAL A 130 -0.49 5.61 5.97
C VAL A 130 0.26 6.39 4.89
N GLU A 131 -0.08 6.16 3.63
CA GLU A 131 0.54 6.80 2.48
C GLU A 131 -0.13 8.13 2.08
N ASP A 132 -1.16 8.55 2.81
CA ASP A 132 -1.98 9.75 2.52
C ASP A 132 -2.51 9.78 1.07
N LEU A 133 -2.89 8.63 0.53
CA LEU A 133 -3.38 8.49 -0.84
C LEU A 133 -4.88 8.76 -0.90
N ARG A 134 -5.28 9.73 -1.74
CA ARG A 134 -6.68 9.99 -2.06
C ARG A 134 -7.29 8.90 -2.94
N MET A 135 -6.46 8.23 -3.74
CA MET A 135 -6.88 7.18 -4.65
C MET A 135 -5.96 5.96 -4.50
N THR A 136 -6.54 4.80 -4.26
CA THR A 136 -5.82 3.53 -4.22
C THR A 136 -6.53 2.50 -5.09
N ALA A 137 -5.81 1.91 -6.04
CA ALA A 137 -6.28 0.75 -6.78
C ALA A 137 -5.42 -0.46 -6.49
N VAL A 138 -6.06 -1.50 -5.96
CA VAL A 138 -5.55 -2.87 -6.06
C VAL A 138 -6.07 -3.49 -7.34
N SER A 139 -5.47 -4.60 -7.80
CA SER A 139 -5.94 -5.27 -9.01
C SER A 139 -5.85 -6.77 -8.95
N ILE A 140 -6.91 -7.41 -9.44
CA ILE A 140 -6.88 -8.83 -9.76
C ILE A 140 -5.95 -9.09 -10.94
N LEU A 141 -5.38 -10.28 -10.99
CA LEU A 141 -4.44 -10.68 -12.04
C LEU A 141 -4.37 -12.19 -12.18
N LYS A 142 -3.90 -12.67 -13.35
CA LYS A 142 -3.62 -14.08 -13.58
C LYS A 142 -2.16 -14.31 -13.97
N ARG A 143 -1.52 -15.26 -13.27
CA ARG A 143 -0.22 -15.86 -13.60
C ARG A 143 -0.26 -17.34 -13.23
N GLY A 144 -0.63 -18.19 -14.18
CA GLY A 144 -0.89 -19.60 -13.95
C GLY A 144 -1.89 -19.79 -12.81
N GLU A 145 -1.54 -20.70 -11.90
CA GLU A 145 -2.33 -21.08 -10.73
C GLU A 145 -1.95 -20.31 -9.44
N LEU A 146 -1.23 -19.17 -9.55
CA LEU A 146 -0.89 -18.37 -8.37
C LEU A 146 -2.13 -17.69 -7.79
N GLU A 147 -2.44 -18.02 -6.54
CA GLU A 147 -3.55 -17.43 -5.78
C GLU A 147 -3.13 -16.11 -5.13
N TYR A 148 -3.05 -15.04 -5.92
CA TYR A 148 -2.78 -13.70 -5.41
C TYR A 148 -3.83 -13.29 -4.36
N ALA A 149 -3.39 -12.82 -3.19
CA ALA A 149 -4.30 -12.39 -2.13
C ALA A 149 -5.25 -11.27 -2.57
N THR A 150 -4.84 -10.43 -3.54
CA THR A 150 -5.72 -9.40 -4.11
C THR A 150 -6.91 -9.96 -4.87
N ASN A 151 -6.83 -11.18 -5.43
CA ASN A 151 -7.90 -11.77 -6.25
C ASN A 151 -9.18 -12.08 -5.46
N LYS A 152 -9.17 -11.98 -4.13
CA LYS A 152 -10.38 -12.09 -3.31
C LYS A 152 -11.34 -10.91 -3.48
N TYR A 153 -10.85 -9.75 -3.93
CA TYR A 153 -11.64 -8.53 -3.99
C TYR A 153 -12.47 -8.47 -5.29
N PRO A 154 -13.77 -8.13 -5.20
CA PRO A 154 -14.58 -7.95 -6.39
C PRO A 154 -14.12 -6.70 -7.15
N ILE A 155 -14.25 -6.74 -8.49
CA ILE A 155 -14.04 -5.58 -9.35
C ILE A 155 -14.96 -4.41 -8.94
N GLY A 156 -14.40 -3.20 -8.97
CA GLY A 156 -15.12 -1.96 -8.73
C GLY A 156 -14.73 -1.27 -7.43
N VAL A 157 -15.57 -0.34 -6.97
CA VAL A 157 -15.31 0.42 -5.75
C VAL A 157 -15.43 -0.48 -4.54
N LEU A 158 -14.41 -0.47 -3.67
CA LEU A 158 -14.42 -1.22 -2.43
C LEU A 158 -14.88 -0.29 -1.30
N THR A 159 -16.19 -0.30 -1.04
CA THR A 159 -16.84 0.61 -0.09
C THR A 159 -16.29 0.50 1.33
N ASP A 160 -15.95 -0.72 1.76
CA ASP A 160 -15.51 -0.99 3.13
C ASP A 160 -14.14 -0.37 3.45
N PHE A 161 -13.32 -0.14 2.42
CA PHE A 161 -12.00 0.50 2.56
C PHE A 161 -12.02 1.99 2.21
N SER A 162 -13.09 2.43 1.54
CA SER A 162 -13.28 3.81 1.10
C SER A 162 -13.83 4.71 2.22
N SER A 163 -13.60 6.01 2.09
CA SER A 163 -14.12 7.06 2.97
C SER A 163 -14.33 8.34 2.17
N ALA A 164 -14.81 9.41 2.82
CA ALA A 164 -14.91 10.73 2.20
C ALA A 164 -13.55 11.28 1.71
N HIS A 165 -12.43 10.72 2.21
CA HIS A 165 -11.08 11.21 1.93
C HIS A 165 -10.19 10.22 1.20
N HIS A 166 -10.59 8.95 1.10
CA HIS A 166 -9.81 7.88 0.48
C HIS A 166 -10.74 7.06 -0.42
N HIS A 167 -10.49 7.07 -1.72
CA HIS A 167 -11.20 6.25 -2.69
C HIS A 167 -10.39 4.98 -2.95
N VAL A 168 -10.97 3.82 -2.64
CA VAL A 168 -10.32 2.52 -2.85
C VAL A 168 -11.14 1.71 -3.85
N GLN A 169 -10.47 1.16 -4.86
CA GLN A 169 -11.10 0.30 -5.86
C GLN A 169 -10.25 -0.94 -6.15
N CYS A 170 -10.90 -1.97 -6.67
CA CYS A 170 -10.26 -3.12 -7.30
C CYS A 170 -10.44 -3.03 -8.81
N GLY A 171 -9.34 -2.90 -9.53
CA GLY A 171 -9.30 -3.04 -10.98
C GLY A 171 -8.78 -4.40 -11.41
N GLU A 172 -8.27 -4.45 -12.63
CA GLU A 172 -7.65 -5.64 -13.20
C GLU A 172 -6.32 -5.24 -13.83
N GLU A 173 -5.28 -6.04 -13.66
CA GLU A 173 -4.09 -5.92 -14.50
C GLU A 173 -4.08 -7.03 -15.54
N SER A 174 -4.31 -6.64 -16.79
CA SER A 174 -4.16 -7.54 -17.93
C SER A 174 -2.71 -7.55 -18.40
N ARG A 175 -2.11 -8.74 -18.30
CA ARG A 175 -0.69 -8.92 -18.55
C ARG A 175 -0.43 -9.77 -19.78
N HIS A 176 0.64 -9.43 -20.50
CA HIS A 176 1.23 -10.29 -21.51
C HIS A 176 2.73 -10.46 -21.29
N ASN A 177 3.19 -11.71 -21.28
CA ASN A 177 4.60 -12.05 -21.29
C ASN A 177 4.94 -12.89 -22.52
N ARG A 178 6.14 -12.70 -23.08
CA ARG A 178 6.68 -13.57 -24.14
C ARG A 178 7.19 -14.90 -23.57
N GLU A 179 7.71 -14.87 -22.34
CA GLU A 179 8.19 -16.02 -21.56
C GLU A 179 7.75 -15.83 -20.10
N PRO A 180 7.69 -16.85 -19.23
CA PRO A 180 7.11 -16.71 -17.88
C PRO A 180 7.57 -15.48 -17.07
N TRP A 181 8.82 -15.05 -17.26
CA TRP A 181 9.43 -13.91 -16.56
C TRP A 181 9.86 -12.76 -17.48
N THR A 182 9.58 -12.84 -18.78
CA THR A 182 9.98 -11.85 -19.79
C THR A 182 8.75 -11.15 -20.34
N ILE A 183 8.59 -9.86 -20.03
CA ILE A 183 7.45 -9.07 -20.50
C ILE A 183 7.49 -8.99 -22.04
N GLY A 184 6.33 -9.21 -22.66
CA GLY A 184 6.15 -9.12 -24.11
C GLY A 184 5.54 -7.77 -24.48
N TYR A 185 4.29 -7.77 -24.94
CA TYR A 185 3.54 -6.57 -25.33
C TYR A 185 3.13 -5.63 -24.18
N GLY A 186 3.69 -5.78 -22.98
CA GLY A 186 3.39 -4.93 -21.84
C GLY A 186 2.22 -5.37 -20.98
N HIS A 187 2.01 -4.65 -19.87
CA HIS A 187 0.92 -4.86 -18.93
C HIS A 187 0.08 -3.59 -18.83
N ILE A 188 -1.24 -3.76 -18.69
CA ILE A 188 -2.21 -2.66 -18.63
C ILE A 188 -3.09 -2.81 -17.38
N MET A 189 -3.32 -1.70 -16.69
CA MET A 189 -4.33 -1.59 -15.63
C MET A 189 -5.65 -1.15 -16.24
N LEU A 190 -6.72 -1.86 -15.88
CA LEU A 190 -8.10 -1.57 -16.22
C LEU A 190 -8.82 -1.15 -14.94
N LEU A 191 -9.17 0.14 -14.85
CA LEU A 191 -9.81 0.74 -13.67
C LEU A 191 -11.23 1.20 -14.01
N ASN A 192 -12.08 1.36 -13.01
CA ASN A 192 -13.50 1.72 -13.16
C ASN A 192 -14.30 0.81 -14.12
N ILE A 193 -13.83 -0.42 -14.34
CA ILE A 193 -14.57 -1.47 -15.04
C ILE A 193 -15.66 -2.03 -14.12
N ARG A 194 -16.74 -2.55 -14.71
CA ARG A 194 -17.89 -3.13 -14.00
C ARG A 194 -17.82 -4.66 -13.93
N ASN A 195 -17.17 -5.26 -14.91
CA ASN A 195 -16.91 -6.69 -15.00
C ASN A 195 -15.45 -6.90 -15.41
N ALA A 196 -14.85 -7.99 -14.95
CA ALA A 196 -13.54 -8.42 -15.40
C ALA A 196 -13.50 -8.61 -16.93
N VAL A 197 -12.34 -8.36 -17.53
CA VAL A 197 -12.11 -8.41 -18.97
C VAL A 197 -11.37 -9.69 -19.31
N GLU A 198 -12.10 -10.67 -19.86
CA GLU A 198 -11.49 -11.95 -20.19
C GLU A 198 -10.76 -11.95 -21.57
N PRO A 199 -9.68 -12.73 -21.72
CA PRO A 199 -8.95 -13.41 -20.64
C PRO A 199 -8.20 -12.39 -19.77
N LEU A 200 -8.17 -12.65 -18.46
CA LEU A 200 -7.54 -11.76 -17.45
C LEU A 200 -6.06 -11.46 -17.73
N SER A 201 -5.34 -12.41 -18.30
CA SER A 201 -3.99 -12.25 -18.85
C SER A 201 -3.94 -12.94 -20.23
N ARG A 202 -2.85 -12.82 -20.97
CA ARG A 202 -2.67 -13.46 -22.29
C ARG A 202 -1.43 -14.33 -22.33
N GLY A 203 -1.48 -15.36 -23.18
CA GLY A 203 -0.35 -16.23 -23.47
C GLY A 203 0.11 -17.03 -22.27
N VAL A 204 1.44 -17.15 -22.14
CA VAL A 204 2.14 -17.99 -21.15
C VAL A 204 1.85 -17.64 -19.67
N LEU A 205 1.20 -16.50 -19.40
CA LEU A 205 0.72 -16.14 -18.06
C LEU A 205 -0.62 -16.77 -17.71
N VAL A 206 -1.40 -17.23 -18.68
CA VAL A 206 -2.64 -17.97 -18.40
C VAL A 206 -2.28 -19.43 -18.21
N ASP A 207 -1.74 -20.08 -19.24
CA ASP A 207 -1.08 -21.39 -19.19
C ASP A 207 -0.14 -21.57 -20.40
N ALA A 208 0.49 -22.74 -20.53
CA ALA A 208 1.48 -23.01 -21.58
C ALA A 208 0.91 -23.15 -23.01
N PHE A 209 -0.41 -23.21 -23.16
CA PHE A 209 -1.12 -23.51 -24.41
C PHE A 209 -2.11 -22.41 -24.82
N GLU A 210 -2.47 -21.50 -23.90
CA GLU A 210 -3.33 -20.36 -24.16
C GLU A 210 -2.73 -19.42 -25.22
N PRO A 211 -3.51 -19.05 -26.26
CA PRO A 211 -3.02 -18.18 -27.32
C PRO A 211 -2.79 -16.75 -26.83
N ASP A 212 -1.94 -16.00 -27.54
CA ASP A 212 -1.80 -14.55 -27.40
C ASP A 212 -2.98 -13.80 -28.06
N TYR A 213 -4.20 -14.25 -27.77
CA TYR A 213 -5.43 -13.72 -28.35
C TYR A 213 -6.56 -13.76 -27.31
N PRO A 214 -7.45 -12.75 -27.28
CA PRO A 214 -7.41 -11.50 -28.03
C PRO A 214 -6.26 -10.58 -27.57
N PRO A 215 -5.75 -9.68 -28.43
CA PRO A 215 -4.62 -8.81 -28.08
C PRO A 215 -4.95 -7.86 -26.93
N LEU A 216 -3.94 -7.22 -26.33
CA LEU A 216 -4.16 -6.25 -25.25
C LEU A 216 -5.05 -5.08 -25.66
N SER A 217 -5.00 -4.66 -26.93
CA SER A 217 -5.89 -3.61 -27.45
C SER A 217 -7.37 -3.99 -27.33
N TYR A 218 -7.71 -5.28 -27.45
CA TYR A 218 -9.08 -5.73 -27.20
C TYR A 218 -9.51 -5.51 -25.75
N ALA A 219 -8.61 -5.78 -24.78
CA ALA A 219 -8.90 -5.50 -23.37
C ALA A 219 -9.05 -3.99 -23.13
N CYS A 220 -8.24 -3.17 -23.80
CA CYS A 220 -8.39 -1.72 -23.77
C CYS A 220 -9.78 -1.29 -24.28
N ASP A 221 -10.21 -1.84 -25.42
CA ASP A 221 -11.50 -1.52 -26.03
C ASP A 221 -12.68 -2.01 -25.16
N ASP A 222 -12.56 -3.18 -24.53
CA ASP A 222 -13.56 -3.69 -23.60
C ASP A 222 -13.68 -2.81 -22.36
N ALA A 223 -12.56 -2.47 -21.71
CA ALA A 223 -12.55 -1.54 -20.58
C ALA A 223 -13.21 -0.21 -20.95
N ARG A 224 -12.90 0.35 -22.13
CA ARG A 224 -13.53 1.57 -22.62
C ARG A 224 -15.03 1.41 -22.87
N ARG A 225 -15.49 0.27 -23.41
CA ARG A 225 -16.92 -0.03 -23.58
C ARG A 225 -17.68 -0.06 -22.25
N GLN A 226 -17.01 -0.44 -21.17
CA GLN A 226 -17.56 -0.38 -19.80
C GLN A 226 -17.56 1.04 -19.19
N GLY A 227 -16.93 2.01 -19.84
CA GLY A 227 -16.68 3.36 -19.31
C GLY A 227 -15.44 3.44 -18.39
N GLY A 228 -14.61 2.41 -18.40
CA GLY A 228 -13.39 2.31 -17.61
C GLY A 228 -12.21 3.09 -18.18
N LEU A 229 -11.15 3.16 -17.40
CA LEU A 229 -9.87 3.75 -17.74
C LEU A 229 -8.84 2.65 -18.02
N VAL A 230 -7.98 2.90 -19.00
CA VAL A 230 -6.81 2.06 -19.29
C VAL A 230 -5.56 2.85 -18.93
N ILE A 231 -4.68 2.26 -18.13
CA ILE A 231 -3.35 2.81 -17.82
C ILE A 231 -2.31 1.80 -18.31
N TRP A 232 -1.33 2.27 -19.07
CA TRP A 232 -0.19 1.44 -19.44
C TRP A 232 0.80 1.39 -18.27
N CYS A 233 1.02 0.23 -17.66
CA CYS A 233 1.76 0.12 -16.41
C CYS A 233 3.26 0.29 -16.63
N HIS A 234 3.82 -0.66 -17.37
CA HIS A 234 5.25 -0.75 -17.61
C HIS A 234 5.55 -1.72 -18.73
N ASN A 235 6.64 -1.40 -19.41
CA ASN A 235 7.21 -2.09 -20.55
C ASN A 235 6.28 -2.07 -21.78
N GLY A 236 6.85 -1.58 -22.86
CA GLY A 236 6.37 -1.57 -24.24
C GLY A 236 7.62 -1.52 -25.10
#